data_AF-A0A212KK40-F1
#
_entry.id   AF-A0A212KK40-F1
#
_cell.length_a   1.000
_cell.length_b   1.000
_cell.length_c   1.000
_cell.angle_alpha   90.00
_cell.angle_beta   90.00
_cell.angle_gamma   90.00
#
_symmetry.space_group_name_H-M   'P 1'
#
loop_
_entity.id
_entity.type
_entity.pdbx_description
1 polymer ?
#
loop_
_entity_poly.entity_id
_entity_poly.type
_entity_poly.pdbx_seq_one_letter_code
_entity_poly.pdbx_strand_id
1 'polypeptide(L)'
;MNKVLAALAALPLVGFAATPAHAIGVTIGEGYLPGSTVTEDFSSGVDGVGTFSPSVGYAFADLSGEHILPFSVDTGRYAFVTAGLSPVSLNLTGDMQYFGLLWGTVDSYNTISFYDGDTLVASYTGSDIAAKAGVVDTGSAVVYANFWADAGETFDRVVFESSQNSFEFDNVRVAPTPLPAALGLFGSAIAGMGALGLRRRRKV
;
A
#
# COMPACT_ATOMS: atom_id res chain seq x y z
N MET A 1 -39.11 -52.74 -29.89
CA MET A 1 -38.76 -51.31 -29.98
C MET A 1 -38.75 -50.74 -28.57
N ASN A 2 -37.59 -50.28 -28.08
CA ASN A 2 -37.41 -48.99 -27.40
C ASN A 2 -35.98 -48.91 -26.86
N LYS A 3 -35.15 -48.16 -27.57
CA LYS A 3 -33.82 -47.74 -27.12
C LYS A 3 -34.04 -46.57 -26.16
N VAL A 4 -33.70 -46.72 -24.88
CA VAL A 4 -33.64 -45.60 -23.95
C VAL A 4 -32.24 -44.99 -24.09
N LEU A 5 -32.16 -43.82 -24.73
CA LEU A 5 -30.97 -42.98 -24.76
C LEU A 5 -30.80 -42.34 -23.38
N ALA A 6 -29.66 -42.56 -22.72
CA ALA A 6 -29.24 -41.76 -21.58
C ALA A 6 -28.66 -40.43 -22.09
N ALA A 7 -29.38 -39.33 -21.85
CA ALA A 7 -28.84 -37.99 -22.07
C ALA A 7 -27.97 -37.60 -20.87
N LEU A 8 -26.65 -37.51 -21.09
CA LEU A 8 -25.70 -36.97 -20.13
C LEU A 8 -25.86 -35.44 -20.09
N ALA A 9 -26.51 -34.92 -19.05
CA ALA A 9 -26.58 -33.48 -18.83
C ALA A 9 -25.21 -32.97 -18.38
N ALA A 10 -24.52 -32.25 -19.26
CA ALA A 10 -23.34 -31.47 -18.88
C ALA A 10 -23.80 -30.28 -18.02
N LEU A 11 -23.48 -30.29 -16.73
CA LEU A 11 -23.65 -29.11 -15.87
C LEU A 11 -22.63 -28.03 -16.31
N PRO A 12 -23.04 -26.77 -16.47
CA PRO A 12 -22.09 -25.68 -16.66
C PRO A 12 -21.30 -25.49 -15.36
N LEU A 13 -20.00 -25.75 -15.43
CA LEU A 13 -19.06 -25.37 -14.39
C LEU A 13 -18.95 -23.84 -14.44
N VAL A 14 -19.76 -23.15 -13.65
CA VAL A 14 -19.59 -21.71 -13.42
C VAL A 14 -18.26 -21.56 -12.69
N GLY A 15 -17.23 -21.11 -13.40
CA GLY A 15 -15.96 -20.75 -12.81
C GLY A 15 -16.20 -19.59 -11.86
N PHE A 16 -16.16 -19.85 -10.55
CA PHE A 16 -15.94 -18.78 -9.60
C PHE A 16 -14.54 -18.23 -9.91
N ALA A 17 -14.47 -16.98 -10.38
CA ALA A 17 -13.21 -16.26 -10.36
C ALA A 17 -12.74 -16.25 -8.90
N ALA A 18 -11.59 -16.88 -8.63
CA ALA A 18 -10.97 -16.78 -7.33
C ALA A 18 -10.75 -15.30 -7.04
N THR A 19 -11.28 -14.81 -5.92
CA THR A 19 -10.81 -13.54 -5.36
C THR A 19 -9.29 -13.64 -5.22
N PRO A 20 -8.50 -12.68 -5.73
CA PRO A 20 -7.05 -12.74 -5.58
C PRO A 20 -6.73 -12.91 -4.10
N ALA A 21 -5.84 -13.85 -3.78
CA ALA A 21 -5.32 -13.99 -2.43
C ALA A 21 -4.67 -12.65 -2.05
N HIS A 22 -4.93 -12.14 -0.84
CA HIS A 22 -4.36 -10.88 -0.36
C HIS A 22 -2.83 -10.98 -0.31
N ALA A 23 -2.17 -10.53 -1.37
CA ALA A 23 -0.71 -10.54 -1.53
C ALA A 23 -0.02 -9.35 -0.83
N ILE A 24 -0.81 -8.52 -0.14
CA ILE A 24 -0.33 -7.45 0.73
C ILE A 24 -0.92 -7.68 2.11
N GLY A 25 -0.10 -7.83 3.14
CA GLY A 25 -0.50 -7.87 4.54
C GLY A 25 -0.50 -6.49 5.19
N VAL A 26 -1.24 -6.32 6.28
CA VAL A 26 -1.31 -5.05 7.02
C VAL A 26 -0.94 -5.24 8.50
N THR A 27 -0.29 -4.25 9.11
CA THR A 27 0.01 -4.19 10.54
C THR A 27 -0.36 -2.81 11.08
N ILE A 28 -0.80 -2.76 12.34
CA ILE A 28 -1.20 -1.52 13.04
C ILE A 28 -0.20 -1.27 14.15
N GLY A 29 0.21 -0.01 14.33
CA GLY A 29 1.19 0.39 15.36
C GLY A 29 2.07 1.53 14.88
N GLU A 30 3.12 1.85 15.63
CA GLU A 30 4.06 2.94 15.30
C GLU A 30 4.47 2.95 13.83
N GLY A 31 4.59 4.14 13.25
CA GLY A 31 4.95 4.26 11.85
C GLY A 31 6.31 3.65 11.58
N TYR A 32 6.33 2.56 10.81
CA TYR A 32 7.57 1.89 10.45
C TYR A 32 8.37 2.77 9.48
N LEU A 33 9.70 2.79 9.66
CA LEU A 33 10.65 3.51 8.81
C LEU A 33 11.68 2.52 8.25
N PRO A 34 11.41 1.91 7.09
CA PRO A 34 12.44 1.19 6.35
C PRO A 34 13.68 2.07 6.09
N GLY A 35 14.87 1.48 5.99
CA GLY A 35 16.11 2.25 5.76
C GLY A 35 16.16 3.04 4.44
N SER A 36 15.34 2.66 3.46
CA SER A 36 15.21 3.28 2.13
C SER A 36 13.93 4.12 1.97
N THR A 37 13.29 4.52 3.08
CA THR A 37 11.97 5.16 3.03
C THR A 37 12.02 6.53 2.38
N VAL A 38 11.04 6.78 1.53
CA VAL A 38 10.65 8.12 1.09
C VAL A 38 9.36 8.50 1.80
N THR A 39 9.30 9.73 2.32
CA THR A 39 8.20 10.23 3.14
C THR A 39 7.53 11.43 2.47
N GLU A 40 6.22 11.53 2.65
CA GLU A 40 5.43 12.72 2.35
C GLU A 40 4.60 13.08 3.59
N ASP A 41 4.72 14.32 4.04
CA ASP A 41 4.11 14.86 5.28
C ASP A 41 3.10 15.99 5.01
N PHE A 42 2.83 16.24 3.73
CA PHE A 42 1.94 17.24 3.17
C PHE A 42 2.22 18.68 3.59
N SER A 43 3.34 18.93 4.26
CA SER A 43 3.65 20.18 4.96
C SER A 43 4.99 20.77 4.56
N SER A 44 5.98 19.93 4.25
CA SER A 44 7.30 20.33 3.77
C SER A 44 7.33 20.69 2.28
N GLY A 45 6.30 20.28 1.51
CA GLY A 45 6.19 20.54 0.07
C GLY A 45 7.15 19.72 -0.78
N VAL A 46 7.59 18.56 -0.28
CA VAL A 46 8.53 17.66 -0.97
C VAL A 46 7.84 16.35 -1.35
N ASP A 47 7.13 16.35 -2.49
CA ASP A 47 6.47 15.16 -3.05
C ASP A 47 7.50 14.14 -3.57
N GLY A 48 8.07 13.35 -2.66
CA GLY A 48 9.01 12.27 -3.01
C GLY A 48 8.33 10.95 -3.35
N VAL A 49 7.10 10.76 -2.88
CA VAL A 49 6.42 9.45 -2.88
C VAL A 49 5.75 9.11 -4.22
N GLY A 50 5.36 10.11 -5.01
CA GLY A 50 4.61 9.91 -6.25
C GLY A 50 3.80 11.11 -6.68
N THR A 51 2.80 10.87 -7.54
CA THR A 51 1.88 11.90 -8.04
C THR A 51 0.42 11.49 -7.83
N PHE A 52 -0.38 12.40 -7.30
CA PHE A 52 -1.83 12.20 -7.15
C PHE A 52 -2.57 12.53 -8.44
N SER A 53 -3.47 11.64 -8.87
CA SER A 53 -4.33 11.80 -10.03
C SER A 53 -5.74 11.23 -9.77
N PRO A 54 -6.81 12.06 -9.86
CA PRO A 54 -6.79 13.53 -9.87
C PRO A 54 -6.11 14.09 -8.60
N SER A 55 -5.93 15.41 -8.52
CA SER A 55 -5.33 16.04 -7.34
C SER A 55 -6.11 15.71 -6.07
N VAL A 56 -5.39 15.39 -4.99
CA VAL A 56 -5.97 15.16 -3.66
C VAL A 56 -6.38 16.49 -3.01
N GLY A 57 -7.35 16.43 -2.09
CA GLY A 57 -7.69 17.57 -1.25
C GLY A 57 -6.66 17.76 -0.14
N TYR A 58 -6.50 18.99 0.34
CA TYR A 58 -5.65 19.27 1.51
C TYR A 58 -6.37 20.16 2.50
N ALA A 59 -6.24 19.86 3.78
CA ALA A 59 -6.84 20.63 4.87
C ALA A 59 -5.85 20.84 6.02
N PHE A 60 -6.09 21.90 6.77
CA PHE A 60 -5.35 22.23 7.98
C PHE A 60 -6.13 21.68 9.19
N ALA A 61 -5.42 21.26 10.23
CA ALA A 61 -6.00 20.51 11.36
C ALA A 61 -6.95 21.31 12.29
N ASP A 62 -7.24 22.59 12.00
CA ASP A 62 -7.87 23.51 12.96
C ASP A 62 -9.40 23.75 12.77
N LEU A 63 -10.14 22.86 12.09
CA LEU A 63 -11.61 22.88 12.16
C LEU A 63 -12.15 21.80 13.11
N SER A 64 -12.32 22.20 14.37
CA SER A 64 -13.04 21.42 15.37
C SER A 64 -14.41 20.98 14.85
N GLY A 65 -14.62 19.67 14.77
CA GLY A 65 -15.87 19.06 14.30
C GLY A 65 -15.93 18.73 12.81
N GLU A 66 -14.90 19.07 12.02
CA GLU A 66 -14.82 18.70 10.60
C GLU A 66 -13.74 17.65 10.31
N HIS A 67 -12.65 17.63 11.08
CA HIS A 67 -11.44 16.85 10.79
C HIS A 67 -10.91 16.12 12.03
N ILE A 68 -10.37 14.91 11.85
CA ILE A 68 -10.11 14.00 12.98
C ILE A 68 -8.62 13.67 13.16
N LEU A 69 -7.80 13.81 12.12
CA LEU A 69 -6.35 13.59 12.24
C LEU A 69 -5.71 14.49 13.32
N PRO A 70 -5.24 13.92 14.45
CA PRO A 70 -4.68 14.67 15.54
C PRO A 70 -3.29 15.17 15.17
N PHE A 71 -3.06 16.43 15.54
CA PHE A 71 -1.79 17.15 15.52
C PHE A 71 -0.62 16.27 16.00
N SER A 72 0.21 15.80 15.07
CA SER A 72 1.61 15.53 15.37
C SER A 72 2.33 16.86 15.22
N VAL A 73 3.14 17.20 16.22
CA VAL A 73 3.72 18.51 16.57
C VAL A 73 4.52 19.27 15.48
N ASP A 74 4.43 18.97 14.18
CA ASP A 74 5.29 19.60 13.16
C ASP A 74 4.73 19.82 11.74
N THR A 75 3.47 19.52 11.41
CA THR A 75 3.05 19.51 10.00
C THR A 75 1.66 20.13 9.81
N GLY A 76 1.63 21.35 9.24
CA GLY A 76 0.44 22.19 9.17
C GLY A 76 -0.74 21.64 8.34
N ARG A 77 -0.58 20.56 7.57
CA ARG A 77 -1.59 20.10 6.60
C ARG A 77 -1.59 18.59 6.43
N TYR A 78 -2.75 18.02 6.13
CA TYR A 78 -2.93 16.61 5.76
C TYR A 78 -3.76 16.49 4.47
N ALA A 79 -3.79 15.30 3.88
CA ALA A 79 -4.51 15.02 2.64
C ALA A 79 -5.88 14.36 2.90
N PHE A 80 -6.88 14.65 2.06
CA PHE A 80 -8.18 14.02 2.16
C PHE A 80 -8.82 13.69 0.81
N VAL A 81 -9.71 12.70 0.81
CA VAL A 81 -10.55 12.31 -0.32
C VAL A 81 -12.00 12.26 0.12
N THR A 82 -12.82 13.18 -0.40
CA THR A 82 -14.28 13.16 -0.21
C THR A 82 -14.96 12.34 -1.30
N ALA A 83 -16.25 12.03 -1.12
CA ALA A 83 -17.08 11.43 -2.16
C ALA A 83 -17.05 12.16 -3.51
N GLY A 84 -16.90 13.49 -3.52
CA GLY A 84 -16.83 14.29 -4.76
C GLY A 84 -15.45 14.29 -5.42
N LEU A 85 -14.40 13.88 -4.70
CA LEU A 85 -13.03 13.74 -5.20
C LEU A 85 -12.66 12.28 -5.49
N SER A 86 -13.39 11.33 -4.92
CA SER A 86 -13.13 9.90 -5.03
C SER A 86 -13.41 9.37 -6.44
N PRO A 87 -12.56 8.46 -6.98
CA PRO A 87 -11.32 7.95 -6.39
C PRO A 87 -10.13 8.88 -6.66
N VAL A 88 -9.13 8.86 -5.77
CA VAL A 88 -7.82 9.49 -5.99
C VAL A 88 -6.73 8.43 -6.03
N SER A 89 -5.91 8.41 -7.09
CA SER A 89 -4.77 7.50 -7.20
C SER A 89 -3.47 8.23 -6.87
N LEU A 90 -2.65 7.66 -5.98
CA LEU A 90 -1.23 7.97 -5.85
C LEU A 90 -0.43 7.01 -6.74
N ASN A 91 0.11 7.53 -7.84
CA ASN A 91 1.03 6.81 -8.72
C ASN A 91 2.44 6.95 -8.15
N LEU A 92 3.03 5.84 -7.70
CA LEU A 92 4.31 5.82 -7.01
C LEU A 92 5.45 6.04 -8.00
N THR A 93 6.60 6.49 -7.49
CA THR A 93 7.79 6.74 -8.32
C THR A 93 8.48 5.46 -8.82
N GLY A 94 8.02 4.29 -8.38
CA GLY A 94 8.44 2.97 -8.82
C GLY A 94 7.77 1.86 -8.01
N ASP A 95 8.20 0.62 -8.23
CA ASP A 95 7.64 -0.55 -7.56
C ASP A 95 7.98 -0.56 -6.07
N MET A 96 6.95 -0.57 -5.22
CA MET A 96 7.09 -0.57 -3.76
C MET A 96 6.64 -1.91 -3.19
N GLN A 97 7.18 -2.24 -2.01
CA GLN A 97 6.71 -3.37 -1.20
C GLN A 97 6.23 -2.93 0.18
N TYR A 98 6.43 -1.66 0.52
CA TYR A 98 5.99 -1.07 1.75
C TYR A 98 5.24 0.23 1.49
N PHE A 99 4.09 0.37 2.13
CA PHE A 99 3.30 1.60 2.18
C PHE A 99 2.82 1.82 3.61
N GLY A 100 3.11 2.96 4.19
CA GLY A 100 2.64 3.37 5.51
C GLY A 100 1.91 4.70 5.44
N LEU A 101 0.90 4.88 6.28
CA LEU A 101 0.21 6.15 6.45
C LEU A 101 -0.37 6.28 7.86
N LEU A 102 -0.49 7.52 8.34
CA LEU A 102 -1.40 7.86 9.42
C LEU A 102 -2.79 8.06 8.81
N TRP A 103 -3.69 7.12 9.03
CA TRP A 103 -5.05 7.12 8.50
C TRP A 103 -6.02 7.63 9.57
N GLY A 104 -6.73 8.72 9.27
CA GLY A 104 -7.85 9.27 10.05
C GLY A 104 -9.20 8.82 9.52
N THR A 105 -10.29 9.12 10.25
CA THR A 105 -11.65 8.73 9.84
C THR A 105 -11.74 7.27 9.40
N VAL A 106 -11.15 6.36 10.19
CA VAL A 106 -11.10 4.93 9.84
C VAL A 106 -12.50 4.33 9.99
N ASP A 107 -13.18 4.11 8.87
CA ASP A 107 -14.56 3.63 8.84
C ASP A 107 -14.98 2.87 7.56
N SER A 108 -16.17 2.29 7.60
CA SER A 108 -16.76 1.47 6.53
C SER A 108 -16.94 2.14 5.17
N TYR A 109 -16.94 3.46 5.07
CA TYR A 109 -17.14 4.16 3.79
C TYR A 109 -15.83 4.58 3.12
N ASN A 110 -14.69 4.32 3.78
CA ASN A 110 -13.35 4.59 3.30
C ASN A 110 -12.65 3.29 2.88
N THR A 111 -11.92 3.32 1.77
CA THR A 111 -11.19 2.15 1.24
C THR A 111 -9.83 2.55 0.68
N ILE A 112 -8.81 1.74 0.95
CA ILE A 112 -7.48 1.82 0.33
C ILE A 112 -7.25 0.57 -0.51
N SER A 113 -6.82 0.76 -1.75
CA SER A 113 -6.58 -0.33 -2.71
C SER A 113 -5.18 -0.21 -3.32
N PHE A 114 -4.52 -1.34 -3.52
CA PHE A 114 -3.15 -1.44 -4.03
C PHE A 114 -3.15 -2.15 -5.38
N TYR A 115 -2.43 -1.59 -6.34
CA TYR A 115 -2.35 -2.09 -7.71
C TYR A 115 -0.90 -2.28 -8.15
N ASP A 116 -0.70 -3.27 -9.01
CA ASP A 116 0.49 -3.46 -9.84
C ASP A 116 0.05 -3.31 -11.30
N GLY A 117 0.30 -2.12 -11.87
CA GLY A 117 -0.31 -1.67 -13.11
C GLY A 117 -1.84 -1.63 -13.02
N ASP A 118 -2.49 -2.48 -13.82
CA ASP A 118 -3.96 -2.62 -13.85
C ASP A 118 -4.49 -3.72 -12.91
N THR A 119 -3.60 -4.49 -12.27
CA THR A 119 -3.98 -5.62 -11.43
C THR A 119 -4.20 -5.17 -10.00
N LEU A 120 -5.41 -5.41 -9.45
CA LEU A 120 -5.68 -5.22 -8.03
C LEU A 120 -4.95 -6.30 -7.22
N VAL A 121 -4.02 -5.87 -6.37
CA VAL A 121 -3.20 -6.75 -5.50
C VAL A 121 -3.88 -6.96 -4.16
N ALA A 122 -4.41 -5.89 -3.55
CA ALA A 122 -5.16 -5.95 -2.31
C ALA A 122 -6.07 -4.73 -2.13
N SER A 123 -7.11 -4.89 -1.30
CA SER A 123 -7.99 -3.80 -0.88
C SER A 123 -8.37 -3.98 0.58
N TYR A 124 -8.47 -2.87 1.30
CA TYR A 124 -8.81 -2.79 2.71
C TYR A 124 -9.81 -1.67 2.95
N THR A 125 -10.94 -2.00 3.55
CA THR A 125 -11.90 -1.01 4.06
C THR A 125 -11.41 -0.43 5.39
N GLY A 126 -11.89 0.75 5.77
CA GLY A 126 -11.63 1.26 7.11
C GLY A 126 -12.17 0.34 8.20
N SER A 127 -13.25 -0.41 7.97
CA SER A 127 -13.72 -1.44 8.91
C SER A 127 -12.71 -2.60 9.08
N ASP A 128 -12.02 -3.03 8.02
CA ASP A 128 -10.96 -4.05 8.13
C ASP A 128 -9.82 -3.55 9.01
N ILE A 129 -9.44 -2.28 8.82
CA ILE A 129 -8.39 -1.63 9.60
C ILE A 129 -8.83 -1.40 11.06
N ALA A 130 -10.05 -0.94 11.29
CA ALA A 130 -10.61 -0.73 12.63
C ALA A 130 -10.65 -2.04 13.43
N ALA A 131 -11.14 -3.12 12.81
CA ALA A 131 -11.16 -4.45 13.39
C ALA A 131 -9.74 -4.92 13.76
N LYS A 132 -8.76 -4.68 12.88
CA LYS A 132 -7.36 -5.06 13.12
C LYS A 132 -6.68 -4.22 14.19
N ALA A 133 -7.06 -2.95 14.31
CA ALA A 133 -6.59 -2.03 15.34
C ALA A 133 -7.27 -2.27 16.70
N GLY A 134 -8.35 -3.06 16.74
CA GLY A 134 -9.16 -3.25 17.95
C GLY A 134 -9.91 -1.99 18.38
N VAL A 135 -10.20 -1.10 17.43
CA VAL A 135 -10.96 0.15 17.66
C VAL A 135 -12.37 0.01 17.09
N VAL A 136 -13.30 0.77 17.66
CA VAL A 136 -14.67 0.80 17.14
C VAL A 136 -14.71 1.69 15.91
N ASP A 137 -15.37 1.22 14.86
CA ASP A 137 -15.68 1.96 13.65
C ASP A 137 -16.72 3.05 13.97
N THR A 138 -16.26 4.18 14.49
CA THR A 138 -17.08 5.37 14.75
C THR A 138 -16.79 6.50 13.77
N GLY A 139 -15.95 6.24 12.75
CA GLY A 139 -15.41 7.28 11.88
C GLY A 139 -14.55 8.31 12.62
N SER A 140 -14.13 8.04 13.86
CA SER A 140 -13.30 8.96 14.67
C SER A 140 -11.94 8.37 15.05
N ALA A 141 -11.65 7.16 14.61
CA ALA A 141 -10.39 6.51 14.90
C ALA A 141 -9.28 7.06 14.00
N VAL A 142 -8.10 7.18 14.59
CA VAL A 142 -6.85 7.46 13.88
C VAL A 142 -5.89 6.33 14.17
N VAL A 143 -5.35 5.74 13.12
CA VAL A 143 -4.44 4.60 13.22
C VAL A 143 -3.28 4.82 12.27
N TYR A 144 -2.10 4.38 12.68
CA TYR A 144 -1.01 4.24 11.75
C TYR A 144 -1.03 2.82 11.18
N ALA A 145 -1.25 2.71 9.87
CA ALA A 145 -1.37 1.44 9.15
C ALA A 145 -0.15 1.24 8.24
N ASN A 146 0.38 0.03 8.27
CA ASN A 146 1.60 -0.36 7.56
C ASN A 146 1.29 -1.58 6.68
N PHE A 147 1.40 -1.41 5.38
CA PHE A 147 1.09 -2.41 4.35
C PHE A 147 2.37 -2.97 3.73
N TRP A 148 2.39 -4.28 3.53
CA TRP A 148 3.55 -5.05 3.11
C TRP A 148 3.18 -6.01 2.00
N ALA A 149 3.75 -5.83 0.81
CA ALA A 149 3.69 -6.84 -0.23
C ALA A 149 4.43 -8.11 0.22
N ASP A 150 3.90 -9.26 -0.17
CA ASP A 150 4.53 -10.55 0.04
C ASP A 150 5.84 -10.66 -0.76
N ALA A 151 6.66 -11.65 -0.41
CA ALA A 151 7.96 -11.85 -1.04
C ALA A 151 7.82 -12.10 -2.55
N GLY A 152 8.34 -11.18 -3.36
CA GLY A 152 8.31 -11.25 -4.82
C GLY A 152 7.13 -10.51 -5.45
N GLU A 153 6.24 -9.94 -4.65
CA GLU A 153 5.12 -9.11 -5.08
C GLU A 153 5.47 -7.63 -4.90
N THR A 154 4.85 -6.76 -5.67
CA THR A 154 5.03 -5.30 -5.62
C THR A 154 3.70 -4.59 -5.88
N PHE A 155 3.68 -3.28 -5.66
CA PHE A 155 2.62 -2.39 -6.12
C PHE A 155 3.23 -1.06 -6.56
N ASP A 156 2.64 -0.45 -7.57
CA ASP A 156 3.07 0.83 -8.16
C ASP A 156 2.01 1.93 -8.00
N ARG A 157 0.81 1.57 -7.55
CA ARG A 157 -0.29 2.51 -7.39
C ARG A 157 -1.15 2.21 -6.18
N VAL A 158 -1.47 3.26 -5.43
CA VAL A 158 -2.38 3.22 -4.27
C VAL A 158 -3.59 4.08 -4.59
N VAL A 159 -4.79 3.55 -4.40
CA VAL A 159 -6.06 4.22 -4.67
C VAL A 159 -6.80 4.43 -3.37
N PHE A 160 -7.20 5.67 -3.14
CA PHE A 160 -7.98 6.11 -1.98
C PHE A 160 -9.41 6.39 -2.42
N GLU A 161 -10.37 5.76 -1.75
CA GLU A 161 -11.78 5.88 -2.04
C GLU A 161 -12.55 6.27 -0.78
N SER A 162 -13.51 7.16 -0.95
CA SER A 162 -14.51 7.47 0.07
C SER A 162 -15.88 7.62 -0.57
N SER A 163 -16.91 7.03 0.02
CA SER A 163 -18.31 7.30 -0.37
C SER A 163 -18.97 8.40 0.45
N GLN A 164 -18.26 8.96 1.44
CA GLN A 164 -18.72 10.11 2.25
C GLN A 164 -17.57 11.14 2.44
N ASN A 165 -17.69 12.01 3.42
CA ASN A 165 -16.63 12.95 3.80
C ASN A 165 -15.99 12.47 5.11
N SER A 166 -14.70 12.08 5.14
CA SER A 166 -13.76 11.82 4.04
C SER A 166 -12.79 10.70 4.43
N PHE A 167 -12.00 10.19 3.49
CA PHE A 167 -10.77 9.45 3.77
C PHE A 167 -9.67 10.47 4.10
N GLU A 168 -9.22 10.55 5.34
CA GLU A 168 -8.18 11.50 5.79
C GLU A 168 -6.84 10.77 6.01
N PHE A 169 -5.72 11.33 5.55
CA PHE A 169 -4.41 10.73 5.77
C PHE A 169 -3.24 11.72 5.80
N ASP A 170 -2.18 11.32 6.52
CA ASP A 170 -0.92 12.04 6.65
C ASP A 170 0.26 11.06 6.76
N ASN A 171 1.49 11.58 6.78
CA ASN A 171 2.73 10.85 7.04
C ASN A 171 2.85 9.60 6.16
N VAL A 172 2.65 9.77 4.85
CA VAL A 172 2.78 8.72 3.86
C VAL A 172 4.25 8.30 3.76
N ARG A 173 4.48 6.99 3.71
CA ARG A 173 5.81 6.39 3.65
C ARG A 173 5.82 5.29 2.64
N VAL A 174 6.81 5.28 1.77
CA VAL A 174 6.98 4.24 0.76
C VAL A 174 8.42 3.76 0.75
N ALA A 175 8.60 2.47 0.50
CA ALA A 175 9.93 1.92 0.28
C ALA A 175 9.90 0.76 -0.71
N PRO A 176 10.88 0.68 -1.62
CA PRO A 176 11.20 -0.59 -2.24
C PRO A 176 11.76 -1.49 -1.12
N THR A 177 11.37 -2.76 -1.11
CA THR A 177 11.96 -3.71 -0.16
C THR A 177 13.46 -3.80 -0.45
N PRO A 178 14.32 -3.78 0.59
CA PRO A 178 15.75 -3.83 0.36
C PRO A 178 16.09 -5.12 -0.39
N LEU A 179 16.76 -4.98 -1.54
CA LEU A 179 17.49 -6.11 -2.15
C LEU A 179 18.20 -6.83 -1.00
N PRO A 180 18.00 -8.15 -0.81
CA PRO A 180 18.61 -8.86 0.29
C PRO A 180 20.08 -8.46 0.35
N ALA A 181 20.59 -8.04 1.51
CA ALA A 181 22.00 -7.63 1.66
C ALA A 181 22.98 -8.68 1.11
N ALA A 182 22.51 -9.93 1.02
CA ALA A 182 23.11 -11.05 0.31
C ALA A 182 23.54 -10.73 -1.14
N LEU A 183 22.83 -9.89 -1.92
CA LEU A 183 23.23 -9.55 -3.29
C LEU A 183 24.48 -8.67 -3.33
N GLY A 184 24.59 -7.68 -2.45
CA GLY A 184 25.82 -6.90 -2.29
C GLY A 184 26.99 -7.74 -1.77
N LEU A 185 26.71 -8.64 -0.82
CA LEU A 185 27.71 -9.58 -0.28
C LEU A 185 28.15 -10.62 -1.33
N PHE A 186 27.22 -11.10 -2.14
CA PHE A 186 27.47 -12.05 -3.22
C PHE A 186 28.27 -11.40 -4.35
N GLY A 187 27.90 -10.20 -4.78
CA GLY A 187 28.64 -9.43 -5.78
C GLY A 187 30.08 -9.14 -5.34
N SER A 188 30.27 -8.73 -4.07
CA SER A 188 31.59 -8.50 -3.51
C SER A 188 32.41 -9.80 -3.35
N ALA A 189 31.77 -10.91 -2.98
CA ALA A 189 32.42 -12.22 -2.92
C ALA A 189 32.91 -12.70 -4.29
N ILE A 190 32.10 -12.56 -5.35
CA ILE A 190 32.49 -12.88 -6.73
C ILE A 190 33.64 -11.99 -7.19
N ALA A 191 33.55 -10.68 -6.98
CA ALA A 191 34.60 -9.74 -7.36
C ALA A 191 35.92 -10.05 -6.63
N GLY A 192 35.85 -10.36 -5.34
CA GLY A 192 37.00 -10.77 -4.53
C GLY A 192 37.66 -12.05 -5.04
N MET A 193 36.86 -13.09 -5.34
CA MET A 193 37.38 -14.35 -5.90
C MET A 193 37.99 -14.18 -7.29
N GLY A 194 37.38 -13.38 -8.17
CA GLY A 194 37.90 -13.07 -9.50
C GLY A 194 39.26 -12.36 -9.45
N ALA A 195 39.39 -11.37 -8.57
CA ALA A 195 40.65 -10.64 -8.35
C ALA A 195 41.77 -11.55 -7.81
N LEU A 196 41.45 -12.47 -6.90
CA LEU A 196 42.40 -13.46 -6.38
C LEU A 196 42.84 -14.47 -7.46
N GLY A 197 41.92 -14.91 -8.32
CA GLY A 197 42.23 -15.81 -9.45
C GLY A 197 43.17 -15.16 -10.48
N LEU A 198 42.92 -13.89 -10.83
CA LEU A 198 43.77 -13.12 -11.75
C LEU A 198 45.17 -12.88 -11.17
N ARG A 199 45.28 -12.66 -9.86
CA ARG A 199 46.59 -12.50 -9.18
C ARG A 199 47.43 -13.77 -9.19
N ARG A 200 46.81 -14.95 -9.10
CA ARG A 200 47.53 -16.24 -9.16
C ARG A 200 48.10 -16.52 -10.56
N ARG A 201 47.39 -16.13 -11.63
CA ARG A 201 47.87 -16.31 -13.01
C ARG A 201 49.05 -15.42 -13.40
N ARG A 202 49.28 -14.33 -12.66
CA ARG A 202 50.42 -13.42 -12.88
C ARG A 202 51.69 -13.81 -12.11
N LYS A 203 51.61 -14.83 -11.25
CA LYS A 203 52.75 -15.35 -10.47
C LYS A 203 53.25 -16.71 -10.96
N VAL A 204 52.79 -17.17 -12.12
CA VAL A 204 53.28 -18.34 -12.85
C VAL A 204 53.98 -17.85 -14.10
#